data_AF-A0A8R7QTU6-F1
#
_entry.id   AF-A0A8R7QTU6-F1
#
_cell.length_a   1.000
_cell.length_b   1.000
_cell.length_c   1.000
_cell.angle_alpha   90.00
_cell.angle_beta   90.00
_cell.angle_gamma   90.00
#
_symmetry.space_group_name_H-M   'P 1'
#
loop_
_entity.id
_entity.type
_entity.pdbx_description
1 polymer ?
#
loop_
_entity_poly.entity_id
_entity_poly.type
_entity_poly.pdbx_seq_one_letter_code
_entity_poly.pdbx_strand_id
1 'polypeptide(L)'
;MTTLGNLETLEIVCCGDLMEIFPLDPKRQEKETNINFPELKHIHLHDLPKLQRICGSKMFAPKLETIKTRGCWSLRRLPAVAKQCPEVDCEKEWWDILEWAEVDANHHPSLYKPSHSRYYKKAQLPRGTVLR
;
A
#
# COMPACT_ATOMS: atom_id res chain seq x y z
N MET A 1 8.18 18.26 8.83
CA MET A 1 8.01 17.31 7.72
C MET A 1 9.19 16.36 7.74
N THR A 2 8.95 15.06 7.76
CA THR A 2 10.01 14.05 7.65
C THR A 2 10.05 13.61 6.19
N THR A 3 11.24 13.53 5.59
CA THR A 3 11.38 13.24 4.16
C THR A 3 12.36 12.10 3.95
N LEU A 4 11.98 11.09 3.17
CA LEU A 4 12.88 10.06 2.66
C LEU A 4 13.21 10.40 1.20
N GLY A 5 14.24 11.24 1.04
CA GLY A 5 14.50 11.97 -0.21
C GLY A 5 14.98 11.12 -1.39
N ASN A 6 15.59 9.97 -1.14
CA ASN A 6 16.25 9.17 -2.19
C ASN A 6 15.63 7.78 -2.39
N LEU A 7 14.51 7.48 -1.71
CA LEU A 7 13.89 6.17 -1.82
C LEU A 7 13.06 6.13 -3.12
N GLU A 8 13.52 5.37 -4.11
CA GLU A 8 12.84 5.21 -5.40
C GLU A 8 11.92 3.98 -5.45
N THR A 9 12.35 2.89 -4.80
CA THR A 9 11.63 1.62 -4.76
C THR A 9 11.52 1.13 -3.33
N LEU A 10 10.30 0.78 -2.93
CA LEU A 10 10.01 0.06 -1.69
C LEU A 10 9.60 -1.36 -2.04
N GLU A 11 10.38 -2.35 -1.64
CA GLU A 11 10.08 -3.76 -1.88
C GLU A 11 10.21 -4.56 -0.59
N ILE A 12 9.14 -5.26 -0.20
CA ILE A 12 9.13 -6.15 0.96
C ILE A 12 8.34 -7.41 0.60
N VAL A 13 8.94 -8.57 0.87
CA VAL A 13 8.41 -9.87 0.48
C VAL A 13 8.50 -10.85 1.65
N CYS A 14 7.43 -11.61 1.90
CA CYS A 14 7.38 -12.73 2.85
C CYS A 14 7.69 -12.36 4.31
N CYS A 15 7.14 -11.24 4.82
CA CYS A 15 7.25 -10.89 6.24
C CYS A 15 5.90 -11.06 6.97
N GLY A 16 5.75 -12.18 7.69
CA GLY A 16 4.51 -12.57 8.36
C GLY A 16 4.10 -11.70 9.55
N ASP A 17 5.07 -11.09 10.24
CA ASP A 17 4.85 -10.30 11.46
C ASP A 17 5.00 -8.78 11.29
N LEU A 18 5.33 -8.33 10.08
CA LEU A 18 5.52 -6.92 9.80
C LEU A 18 4.18 -6.18 9.85
N MET A 19 4.02 -5.26 10.79
CA MET A 19 2.79 -4.48 10.96
C MET A 19 2.87 -3.08 10.35
N GLU A 20 4.07 -2.49 10.33
CA GLU A 20 4.34 -1.13 9.85
C GLU A 20 5.76 -1.03 9.29
N ILE A 21 5.95 -0.34 8.15
CA ILE A 21 7.26 -0.24 7.47
C ILE A 21 8.05 0.97 7.99
N PHE A 22 7.40 2.13 8.03
CA PHE A 22 7.98 3.37 8.56
C PHE A 22 7.26 3.77 9.85
N PRO A 23 7.67 3.22 11.01
CA PRO A 23 7.07 3.59 12.28
C PRO A 23 7.39 5.05 12.61
N LEU A 24 6.41 5.75 13.17
CA LEU A 24 6.56 7.12 13.64
C LEU A 24 6.34 7.17 15.15
N ASP A 25 7.19 7.91 15.86
CA ASP A 25 7.04 8.12 17.30
C ASP A 25 5.60 8.58 17.66
N PRO A 26 4.96 8.00 18.69
CA PRO A 26 3.59 8.35 19.07
C PRO A 26 3.39 9.86 19.31
N LYS A 27 4.39 10.52 19.93
CA LYS A 27 4.40 11.98 20.17
C LYS A 27 4.37 12.83 18.90
N ARG A 28 4.75 12.25 17.75
CA ARG A 28 4.74 12.90 16.43
C ARG A 28 3.46 12.57 15.65
N GLN A 29 2.79 11.45 15.96
CA GLN A 29 1.50 11.09 15.35
C GLN A 29 0.39 12.09 15.72
N GLU A 30 0.40 12.61 16.95
CA GLU A 30 -0.55 13.64 17.43
C GLU A 30 -0.50 14.96 16.63
N LYS A 31 0.61 15.20 15.91
CA LYS A 31 0.82 16.43 15.13
C LYS A 31 0.51 16.28 13.64
N GLU A 32 -0.07 15.13 13.22
CA GLU A 32 -0.38 14.82 11.83
C GLU A 32 0.78 15.14 10.85
N THR A 33 2.00 14.77 11.21
CA THR A 33 3.15 15.11 10.37
C THR A 33 3.14 14.26 9.09
N ASN A 34 2.88 14.87 7.94
CA ASN A 34 3.02 14.19 6.65
C ASN A 34 4.48 13.76 6.41
N ILE A 35 4.67 12.52 5.94
CA ILE A 35 5.96 12.00 5.49
C ILE A 35 6.00 12.02 3.97
N ASN A 36 7.01 12.71 3.43
CA ASN A 36 7.16 12.90 2.00
C ASN A 36 8.18 11.92 1.41
N PHE A 37 7.80 11.34 0.28
CA PHE A 37 8.60 10.42 -0.53
C PHE A 37 8.72 11.00 -1.94
N PRO A 38 9.54 12.05 -2.13
CA PRO A 38 9.55 12.83 -3.37
C PRO A 38 10.02 12.04 -4.59
N GLU A 39 10.86 11.01 -4.40
CA GLU A 39 11.45 10.21 -5.48
C GLU A 39 10.87 8.79 -5.59
N LEU A 40 9.91 8.42 -4.73
CA LEU A 40 9.35 7.08 -4.71
C LEU A 40 8.44 6.85 -5.92
N LYS A 41 8.84 5.88 -6.76
CA LYS A 41 8.16 5.49 -8.00
C LYS A 41 7.46 4.14 -7.88
N HIS A 42 8.04 3.20 -7.13
CA HIS A 42 7.56 1.83 -7.09
C HIS A 42 7.35 1.32 -5.66
N ILE A 43 6.19 0.71 -5.40
CA ILE A 43 5.89 0.00 -4.15
C ILE A 43 5.52 -1.43 -4.49
N HIS A 44 6.29 -2.41 -3.99
CA HIS A 44 6.06 -3.84 -4.17
C HIS A 44 5.94 -4.52 -2.79
N LEU A 45 4.75 -5.03 -2.49
CA LEU A 45 4.43 -5.65 -1.20
C LEU A 45 3.86 -7.04 -1.45
N HIS A 46 4.54 -8.07 -0.96
CA HIS A 46 4.14 -9.47 -1.20
C HIS A 46 4.15 -10.28 0.09
N ASP A 47 3.05 -10.97 0.36
CA ASP A 47 2.88 -11.89 1.49
C ASP A 47 3.22 -11.24 2.84
N LEU A 48 2.54 -10.12 3.11
CA LEU A 48 2.61 -9.36 4.36
C LEU A 48 1.25 -9.36 5.06
N PRO A 49 0.78 -10.52 5.57
CA PRO A 49 -0.60 -10.69 6.01
C PRO A 49 -0.99 -9.79 7.19
N LYS A 50 -0.02 -9.38 8.03
CA LYS A 50 -0.24 -8.50 9.19
C LYS A 50 0.08 -7.03 8.95
N LEU A 51 0.53 -6.65 7.74
CA LEU A 51 0.87 -5.27 7.44
C LEU A 51 -0.39 -4.42 7.44
N GLN A 52 -0.49 -3.46 8.37
CA GLN A 52 -1.66 -2.58 8.51
C GLN A 52 -1.44 -1.23 7.83
N ARG A 53 -0.21 -0.71 7.92
CA ARG A 53 0.16 0.61 7.41
C ARG A 53 1.55 0.59 6.79
N ILE A 54 1.73 1.34 5.71
CA ILE A 54 3.08 1.60 5.17
C ILE A 54 3.82 2.56 6.10
N CYS A 55 3.13 3.58 6.62
CA CYS A 55 3.72 4.64 7.41
C CYS A 55 2.86 4.92 8.65
N GLY A 56 3.50 5.23 9.77
CA GLY A 56 2.83 5.64 11.02
C GLY A 56 2.14 7.00 10.94
N SER A 57 2.21 7.69 9.81
CA SER A 57 1.48 8.90 9.50
C SER A 57 1.07 8.94 8.02
N LYS A 58 0.32 9.97 7.62
CA LYS A 58 -0.04 10.23 6.24
C LYS A 58 1.23 10.31 5.37
N MET A 59 1.22 9.54 4.29
CA MET A 59 2.34 9.43 3.35
C MET A 59 1.98 10.19 2.08
N PHE A 60 2.90 10.97 1.53
CA PHE A 60 2.73 11.65 0.24
C PHE A 60 3.86 11.27 -0.73
N ALA A 61 3.48 10.71 -1.88
CA ALA A 61 4.38 10.20 -2.91
C ALA A 61 3.99 10.79 -4.28
N PRO A 62 4.49 11.99 -4.64
CA PRO A 62 4.04 12.70 -5.85
C PRO A 62 4.52 12.06 -7.17
N LYS A 63 5.58 11.25 -7.13
CA LYS A 63 6.16 10.56 -8.29
C LYS A 63 5.80 9.09 -8.37
N LEU A 64 4.80 8.64 -7.61
CA LEU A 64 4.42 7.23 -7.59
C LEU A 64 3.85 6.81 -8.94
N GLU A 65 4.41 5.75 -9.52
CA GLU A 65 4.04 5.22 -10.82
C GLU A 65 3.34 3.88 -10.70
N THR A 66 3.83 3.00 -9.82
CA THR A 66 3.30 1.63 -9.70
C THR A 66 3.21 1.15 -8.25
N ILE A 67 2.11 0.48 -7.94
CA ILE A 67 1.93 -0.28 -6.70
C ILE A 67 1.60 -1.73 -7.09
N LYS A 68 2.33 -2.68 -6.53
CA LYS A 68 2.02 -4.11 -6.61
C LYS A 68 1.83 -4.62 -5.21
N THR A 69 0.66 -5.20 -4.96
CA THR A 69 0.35 -5.81 -3.67
C THR A 69 -0.24 -7.19 -3.89
N ARG A 70 0.29 -8.18 -3.15
CA ARG A 70 -0.33 -9.50 -3.00
C ARG A 70 -0.21 -10.00 -1.58
N GLY A 71 -1.24 -10.68 -1.08
CA GLY A 71 -1.21 -11.30 0.25
C GLY A 71 -1.15 -10.29 1.41
N CYS A 72 -1.36 -9.00 1.14
CA CYS A 72 -1.28 -7.91 2.14
C CYS A 72 -2.69 -7.54 2.65
N TRP A 73 -3.45 -8.53 3.10
CA TRP A 73 -4.88 -8.41 3.40
C TRP A 73 -5.24 -7.48 4.57
N SER A 74 -4.28 -7.11 5.42
CA SER A 74 -4.50 -6.18 6.53
C SER A 74 -4.22 -4.72 6.16
N LEU A 75 -3.62 -4.46 4.99
CA LEU A 75 -3.28 -3.10 4.58
C LEU A 75 -4.57 -2.37 4.17
N ARG A 76 -4.83 -1.21 4.77
CA ARG A 76 -6.08 -0.46 4.55
C ARG A 76 -5.90 0.87 3.83
N ARG A 77 -4.69 1.40 3.74
CA ARG A 77 -4.44 2.75 3.20
C ARG A 77 -3.26 2.79 2.26
N LEU A 78 -3.41 3.59 1.21
CA LEU A 78 -2.39 3.88 0.21
C LEU A 78 -1.81 5.28 0.44
N PRO A 79 -0.60 5.57 -0.09
CA PRO A 79 0.01 6.89 0.03
C PRO A 79 -0.76 7.93 -0.77
N ALA A 80 -0.97 9.15 -0.27
CA ALA A 80 -1.51 10.23 -1.08
C ALA A 80 -0.62 10.49 -2.31
N VAL A 81 -1.23 10.66 -3.47
CA VAL A 81 -0.56 10.86 -4.75
C VAL A 81 -0.86 12.25 -5.29
N ALA A 82 -0.05 12.72 -6.23
CA ALA A 82 -0.33 13.96 -6.93
C ALA A 82 -1.33 13.71 -8.08
N LYS A 83 -0.98 14.08 -9.31
CA LYS A 83 -1.85 13.94 -10.50
C LYS A 83 -1.51 12.73 -11.37
N GLN A 84 -0.38 12.08 -11.11
CA GLN A 84 0.00 10.87 -11.82
C GLN A 84 -0.91 9.77 -11.28
N CYS A 85 -1.65 9.10 -12.15
CA CYS A 85 -2.52 8.01 -11.74
C CYS A 85 -1.74 6.69 -11.74
N PRO A 86 -1.13 6.27 -10.61
CA PRO A 86 -0.32 5.06 -10.60
C PRO A 86 -1.16 3.84 -10.94
N GLU A 87 -0.51 2.88 -11.59
CA GLU A 87 -1.08 1.55 -11.80
C GLU A 87 -0.99 0.76 -10.50
N VAL A 88 -2.09 0.15 -10.08
CA VAL A 88 -2.15 -0.66 -8.86
C VAL A 88 -2.48 -2.10 -9.22
N ASP A 89 -1.48 -2.96 -9.37
CA ASP A 89 -1.72 -4.40 -9.50
C ASP A 89 -2.03 -5.01 -8.13
N CYS A 90 -3.28 -5.42 -7.94
CA CYS A 90 -3.78 -5.84 -6.63
C CYS A 90 -4.88 -6.89 -6.72
N GLU A 91 -5.20 -7.53 -5.59
CA GLU A 91 -6.42 -8.32 -5.44
C GLU A 91 -7.65 -7.42 -5.39
N LYS A 92 -8.74 -7.86 -6.04
CA LYS A 92 -9.98 -7.08 -6.08
C LYS A 92 -10.59 -6.90 -4.71
N GLU A 93 -10.66 -7.97 -3.92
CA GLU A 93 -11.25 -7.93 -2.58
C GLU A 93 -10.42 -7.05 -1.63
N TRP A 94 -9.10 -6.97 -1.85
CA TRP A 94 -8.25 -6.04 -1.11
C TRP A 94 -8.51 -4.58 -1.52
N TRP A 95 -8.67 -4.31 -2.82
CA TRP A 95 -8.99 -2.97 -3.31
C TRP A 95 -10.31 -2.45 -2.75
N ASP A 96 -11.33 -3.31 -2.69
CA ASP A 96 -12.68 -2.97 -2.23
C ASP A 96 -12.75 -2.64 -0.72
N ILE A 97 -11.76 -3.06 0.08
CA ILE A 97 -11.69 -2.78 1.54
C ILE A 97 -10.76 -1.61 1.91
N LEU A 98 -10.18 -0.92 0.91
CA LEU A 98 -9.33 0.25 1.16
C LEU A 98 -10.15 1.39 1.77
N GLU A 99 -9.56 2.02 2.78
CA GLU A 99 -10.10 3.20 3.45
C GLU A 99 -9.60 4.46 2.73
N TRP A 100 -10.53 5.31 2.31
CA TRP A 100 -10.24 6.55 1.59
C TRP A 100 -10.69 7.74 2.43
N ALA A 101 -9.92 8.84 2.41
CA ALA A 101 -10.21 10.02 3.20
C ALA A 101 -10.91 11.06 2.31
N GLU A 102 -12.21 11.29 2.51
CA GLU A 102 -13.01 12.22 1.68
C GLU A 102 -12.48 13.66 1.71
N VAL A 103 -11.79 14.04 2.79
CA VAL A 103 -11.26 15.39 3.01
C VAL A 103 -9.91 15.64 2.32
N ASP A 104 -9.16 14.59 2.01
CA ASP A 104 -7.84 14.69 1.41
C ASP A 104 -7.96 14.55 -0.12
N ALA A 105 -7.98 15.66 -0.85
CA ALA A 105 -8.12 15.68 -2.32
C ALA A 105 -7.10 14.82 -3.09
N ASN A 106 -5.98 14.47 -2.44
CA ASN A 106 -4.88 13.64 -2.97
C ASN A 106 -4.96 12.16 -2.56
N HIS A 107 -6.04 11.74 -1.89
CA HIS A 107 -6.24 10.38 -1.35
C HIS A 107 -7.65 9.85 -1.68
N HIS A 108 -7.95 9.79 -2.99
CA HIS A 108 -9.23 9.31 -3.54
C HIS A 108 -9.00 8.16 -4.54
N PRO A 109 -9.87 7.14 -4.61
CA PRO A 109 -9.70 6.00 -5.51
C PRO A 109 -9.55 6.39 -6.99
N SER A 110 -10.20 7.47 -7.44
CA SER A 110 -10.11 7.94 -8.84
C SER A 110 -8.72 8.41 -9.25
N LEU A 111 -7.82 8.64 -8.29
CA LEU A 111 -6.42 8.97 -8.55
C LEU A 111 -5.58 7.75 -8.90
N TYR A 112 -6.16 6.55 -8.89
CA TYR A 112 -5.45 5.30 -9.14
C TYR A 112 -6.07 4.54 -10.30
N LYS A 113 -5.25 3.73 -10.96
CA LYS A 113 -5.68 2.80 -12.00
C LYS A 113 -5.51 1.37 -11.46
N PRO A 114 -6.52 0.82 -10.76
CA PRO A 114 -6.44 -0.56 -10.30
C PRO A 114 -6.43 -1.52 -11.48
N SER A 115 -5.50 -2.45 -11.43
CA SER A 115 -5.39 -3.59 -12.34
C SER A 115 -5.53 -4.84 -11.49
N HIS A 116 -6.47 -5.72 -11.89
CA HIS A 116 -6.73 -6.95 -11.16
C HIS A 116 -6.27 -8.13 -12.01
N SER A 117 -5.07 -8.65 -11.73
CA SER A 117 -4.59 -9.85 -12.40
C SER A 117 -5.55 -11.02 -12.19
N ARG A 118 -5.99 -11.67 -13.27
CA ARG A 118 -6.90 -12.84 -13.22
C ARG A 118 -6.41 -13.99 -12.32
N TYR A 119 -5.12 -13.99 -11.97
CA TYR A 119 -4.48 -14.99 -11.15
C TYR A 119 -4.85 -14.93 -9.66
N TYR A 120 -5.34 -13.81 -9.11
CA TYR A 120 -5.68 -13.75 -7.68
C TYR A 120 -6.82 -14.72 -7.31
N LYS A 121 -7.77 -14.94 -8.21
CA LYS A 121 -8.86 -15.94 -8.03
C LYS A 121 -8.35 -17.38 -7.99
N LYS A 122 -7.18 -17.68 -8.58
CA LYS A 122 -6.58 -19.03 -8.50
C LYS A 122 -6.00 -19.33 -7.12
N ALA A 123 -5.61 -18.31 -6.36
CA ALA A 123 -5.12 -18.47 -4.99
C ALA A 123 -6.26 -18.67 -3.96
N GLN A 124 -7.49 -18.27 -4.30
CA GLN A 124 -8.70 -18.52 -3.50
C GLN A 124 -9.35 -19.89 -3.76
N LEU A 125 -8.89 -20.65 -4.76
CA LEU A 125 -9.26 -22.06 -4.82
C LEU A 125 -8.66 -22.70 -3.56
N PRO A 126 -9.46 -23.38 -2.71
CA PRO A 126 -8.87 -24.19 -1.66
C PRO A 126 -7.84 -25.08 -2.36
N ARG A 127 -6.62 -25.11 -1.83
CA ARG A 127 -5.68 -26.20 -2.12
C ARG A 127 -6.38 -27.45 -1.61
N GLY A 128 -7.26 -28.00 -2.43
CA GLY A 128 -8.03 -29.18 -2.12
C GLY A 128 -7.01 -30.26 -1.81
N THR A 129 -6.98 -30.71 -0.56
CA THR A 129 -6.45 -32.02 -0.23
C THR A 129 -7.33 -33.02 -0.95
N VAL A 130 -6.96 -33.34 -2.19
CA VAL A 130 -7.37 -34.59 -2.83
C VAL A 130 -6.30 -35.60 -2.49
N LEU A 131 -6.43 -36.22 -1.32
CA LEU A 131 -5.93 -37.57 -1.11
C LEU A 131 -7.13 -38.36 -0.60
N ARG A 132 -7.64 -39.21 -1.51
CA ARG A 132 -8.61 -40.28 -1.23
C ARG A 132 -7.96 -41.36 -0.38
#